data_AF-A0A6B3ID12-F1
#
_entry.id   AF-A0A6B3ID12-F1
#
_cell.length_a   1.000
_cell.length_b   1.000
_cell.length_c   1.000
_cell.angle_alpha   90.00
_cell.angle_beta   90.00
_cell.angle_gamma   90.00
#
_symmetry.space_group_name_H-M   'P 1'
#
loop_
_entity.id
_entity.type
_entity.pdbx_description
1 polymer ?
#
loop_
_entity_poly.entity_id
_entity_poly.type
_entity_poly.pdbx_seq_one_letter_code
_entity_poly.pdbx_strand_id
1 'polypeptide(L)'
;DLPDGLAPASGPRAPLRRRLGTSPVASVKLASGCDRRCSFCAIPSFRGSFISRRPSDVLQETRWLAGQGVKEIMLVSENNTSYGKDLGDIRLLETLLPELAEVDGIERVRVSYLQPAEMRPGLIDVLTSTPKVAPYFDLSFQHSAPGVLRAMRRFGDTDRFLGLLEQIRAKAPEAGVRSNFIVGFPGESEADVAELERFLTGARLDAIGVFGYSDEDGTEAAGYEEKLSEEVVAERLARVSRLAEELVSQRADERVGESVEVLVESVDEEEGAVGRAAHQAPETDGQILFTSGADLTPGRMVVAKVVGTEGVDLVAEPLHVIEEAGR
;
A
#
# COMPACT_ATOMS: atom_id res chain seq x y z
N ASP A 1 -26.64 -11.05 16.39
CA ASP A 1 -27.94 -11.73 16.37
C ASP A 1 -29.00 -10.77 15.83
N LEU A 2 -29.87 -11.23 14.92
CA LEU A 2 -31.06 -10.45 14.53
C LEU A 2 -32.01 -10.38 15.73
N PRO A 3 -32.85 -9.34 15.84
CA PRO A 3 -33.86 -9.27 16.90
C PRO A 3 -34.77 -10.51 16.87
N ASP A 4 -35.17 -10.98 18.04
CA ASP A 4 -36.06 -12.12 18.19
C ASP A 4 -37.35 -11.93 17.37
N GLY A 5 -37.68 -12.91 16.53
CA GLY A 5 -38.89 -12.93 15.68
C GLY A 5 -38.71 -12.57 14.21
N LEU A 6 -37.53 -12.09 13.78
CA LEU A 6 -37.27 -11.70 12.38
C LEU A 6 -36.58 -12.78 11.53
N ALA A 7 -36.07 -13.86 12.13
CA ALA A 7 -35.42 -14.94 11.41
C ALA A 7 -36.37 -16.15 11.23
N PRO A 8 -36.45 -16.76 10.03
CA PRO A 8 -37.21 -17.98 9.82
C PRO A 8 -36.72 -19.10 10.75
N ALA A 9 -37.65 -19.87 11.32
CA ALA A 9 -37.35 -20.97 12.23
C ALA A 9 -36.47 -22.08 11.63
N SER A 10 -36.44 -22.18 10.30
CA SER A 10 -35.54 -23.05 9.55
C SER A 10 -35.14 -22.36 8.24
N GLY A 11 -33.85 -22.37 7.96
CA GLY A 11 -33.22 -21.74 6.80
C GLY A 11 -31.72 -21.68 7.03
N PRO A 12 -30.89 -21.59 5.98
CA PRO A 12 -29.48 -21.33 6.15
C PRO A 12 -29.33 -20.00 6.88
N ARG A 13 -29.02 -20.04 8.19
CA ARG A 13 -28.51 -18.88 8.89
C ARG A 13 -27.24 -18.52 8.15
N ALA A 14 -27.23 -17.36 7.48
CA ALA A 14 -25.99 -16.84 6.91
C ALA A 14 -24.91 -17.01 8.00
N PRO A 15 -23.76 -17.63 7.69
CA PRO A 15 -22.76 -17.88 8.71
C PRO A 15 -22.53 -16.56 9.46
N LEU A 16 -22.70 -16.59 10.79
CA LEU A 16 -22.58 -15.41 11.64
C LEU A 16 -21.16 -14.89 11.48
N ARG A 17 -20.99 -13.95 10.55
CA ARG A 17 -19.71 -13.33 10.28
C ARG A 17 -19.39 -12.48 11.50
N ARG A 18 -18.33 -12.84 12.22
CA ARG A 18 -17.85 -12.10 13.38
C ARG A 18 -16.51 -11.47 13.02
N ARG A 19 -16.39 -10.17 13.23
CA ARG A 19 -15.11 -9.47 13.17
C ARG A 19 -14.31 -9.79 14.43
N LEU A 20 -13.04 -10.19 14.26
CA LEU A 20 -12.19 -10.55 15.40
C LEU A 20 -11.47 -9.34 16.03
N GLY A 21 -11.23 -8.28 15.25
CA GLY A 21 -10.58 -7.06 15.72
C GLY A 21 -11.52 -5.86 15.76
N THR A 22 -11.09 -4.81 16.47
CA THR A 22 -11.81 -3.54 16.65
C THR A 22 -11.15 -2.36 15.94
N SER A 23 -10.04 -2.58 15.22
CA SER A 23 -9.33 -1.53 14.47
C SER A 23 -10.30 -0.74 13.56
N PRO A 24 -10.11 0.57 13.36
CA PRO A 24 -10.89 1.30 12.35
C PRO A 24 -10.47 0.94 10.92
N VAL A 25 -9.42 0.13 10.74
CA VAL A 25 -8.92 -0.31 9.43
C VAL A 25 -9.21 -1.81 9.24
N ALA A 26 -9.52 -2.21 8.02
CA ALA A 26 -9.65 -3.62 7.66
C ALA A 26 -9.18 -3.91 6.24
N SER A 27 -8.45 -5.01 6.08
CA SER A 27 -8.04 -5.48 4.76
C SER A 27 -9.16 -6.25 4.07
N VAL A 28 -9.40 -5.95 2.80
CA VAL A 28 -10.37 -6.65 1.94
C VAL A 28 -9.61 -7.27 0.78
N LYS A 29 -9.59 -8.61 0.74
CA LYS A 29 -8.89 -9.34 -0.32
C LYS A 29 -9.66 -9.23 -1.64
N LEU A 30 -9.05 -8.73 -2.72
CA LEU A 30 -9.69 -8.63 -4.05
C LEU A 30 -9.57 -9.91 -4.87
N ALA A 31 -8.41 -10.55 -4.80
CA ALA A 31 -8.06 -11.72 -5.60
C ALA A 31 -7.06 -12.60 -4.84
N SER A 32 -6.92 -13.86 -5.24
CA SER A 32 -5.90 -14.77 -4.72
C SER A 32 -5.04 -15.33 -5.86
N GLY A 33 -3.76 -15.56 -5.58
CA GLY A 33 -2.83 -16.11 -6.56
C GLY A 33 -2.22 -15.05 -7.47
N CYS A 34 -1.30 -15.43 -8.35
CA CYS A 34 -0.61 -14.51 -9.24
C CYS A 34 -0.12 -15.21 -10.50
N ASP A 35 -0.46 -14.67 -11.68
CA ASP A 35 -0.02 -15.23 -12.96
C ASP A 35 1.34 -14.66 -13.44
N ARG A 36 1.95 -13.78 -12.65
CA ARG A 36 3.27 -13.21 -12.99
C ARG A 36 4.37 -14.23 -12.72
N ARG A 37 5.28 -14.38 -13.68
CA ARG A 37 6.43 -15.29 -13.60
C ARG A 37 7.71 -14.56 -13.20
N CYS A 38 7.68 -13.82 -12.09
CA CYS A 38 8.90 -13.20 -11.54
C CYS A 38 9.89 -14.30 -11.16
N SER A 39 11.15 -14.21 -11.61
CA SER A 39 12.12 -15.30 -11.41
C SER A 39 12.47 -15.54 -9.93
N PHE A 40 12.30 -14.54 -9.08
CA PHE A 40 12.56 -14.58 -7.63
C PHE A 40 11.33 -14.93 -6.77
N CYS A 41 10.14 -15.09 -7.36
CA CYS A 41 8.91 -15.19 -6.59
C CYS A 41 8.32 -16.61 -6.64
N ALA A 42 8.15 -17.25 -5.49
CA ALA A 42 7.54 -18.57 -5.38
C ALA A 42 6.01 -18.54 -5.37
N ILE A 43 5.35 -17.38 -5.22
CA ILE A 43 3.88 -17.26 -5.10
C ILE A 43 3.10 -18.09 -6.13
N PRO A 44 3.43 -18.07 -7.44
CA PRO A 44 2.68 -18.84 -8.43
C PRO A 44 2.71 -20.36 -8.19
N SER A 45 3.76 -20.90 -7.54
CA SER A 45 3.91 -22.34 -7.32
C SER A 45 2.98 -22.87 -6.24
N PHE A 46 2.67 -22.07 -5.21
CA PHE A 46 1.87 -22.53 -4.06
C PHE A 46 0.51 -21.85 -3.90
N ARG A 47 0.32 -20.62 -4.40
CA ARG A 47 -1.00 -19.94 -4.40
C ARG A 47 -1.83 -20.22 -5.65
N GLY A 48 -1.19 -20.69 -6.73
CA GLY A 48 -1.84 -20.97 -8.02
C GLY A 48 -2.16 -19.71 -8.83
N SER A 49 -3.01 -19.90 -9.84
CA SER A 49 -3.43 -18.85 -10.78
C SER A 49 -4.13 -17.68 -10.10
N PHE A 50 -4.11 -16.52 -10.76
CA PHE A 50 -4.82 -15.33 -10.30
C PHE A 50 -6.33 -15.52 -10.45
N ILE A 51 -7.07 -15.47 -9.34
CA ILE A 51 -8.52 -15.60 -9.30
C ILE A 51 -9.12 -14.40 -8.57
N SER A 52 -9.86 -13.57 -9.29
CA SER A 52 -10.58 -12.42 -8.77
C SER A 52 -11.86 -12.83 -8.05
N ARG A 53 -12.17 -12.15 -6.95
CA ARG A 53 -13.52 -12.19 -6.37
C ARG A 53 -14.47 -11.34 -7.20
N ARG A 54 -15.77 -11.65 -7.15
CA ARG A 54 -16.78 -10.83 -7.81
C ARG A 54 -16.90 -9.47 -7.12
N PRO A 55 -17.08 -8.36 -7.87
CA PRO A 55 -17.26 -7.02 -7.29
C PRO A 55 -18.38 -6.96 -6.25
N SER A 56 -19.48 -7.68 -6.48
CA SER A 56 -20.62 -7.77 -5.56
C SER A 56 -20.22 -8.29 -4.17
N ASP A 57 -19.31 -9.27 -4.13
CA ASP A 57 -18.88 -9.91 -2.89
C ASP A 57 -17.95 -8.98 -2.11
N VAL A 58 -17.11 -8.22 -2.82
CA VAL A 58 -16.24 -7.19 -2.24
C VAL A 58 -17.08 -6.06 -1.66
N LEU A 59 -18.05 -5.54 -2.42
CA LEU A 59 -18.96 -4.48 -1.96
C LEU A 59 -19.79 -4.90 -0.75
N GLN A 60 -20.32 -6.13 -0.76
CA GLN A 60 -21.09 -6.65 0.38
C GLN A 60 -20.22 -6.77 1.64
N GLU A 61 -18.98 -7.23 1.49
CA GLU A 61 -18.02 -7.25 2.60
C GLU A 61 -17.69 -5.86 3.12
N THR A 62 -17.42 -4.90 2.23
CA THR A 62 -17.15 -3.51 2.61
C THR A 62 -18.31 -2.89 3.39
N ARG A 63 -19.55 -3.07 2.92
CA ARG A 63 -20.76 -2.61 3.64
C ARG A 63 -20.89 -3.26 5.01
N TRP A 64 -20.61 -4.56 5.11
CA TRP A 64 -20.62 -5.26 6.40
C TRP A 64 -19.54 -4.69 7.34
N LEU A 65 -18.31 -4.46 6.85
CA LEU A 65 -17.22 -3.88 7.62
C LEU A 65 -17.53 -2.46 8.10
N ALA A 66 -18.12 -1.62 7.25
CA ALA A 66 -18.57 -0.29 7.62
C ALA A 66 -19.59 -0.34 8.78
N GLY A 67 -20.55 -1.28 8.72
CA GLY A 67 -21.48 -1.57 9.81
C GLY A 67 -20.84 -2.14 11.08
N GLN A 68 -19.53 -2.45 11.06
CA GLN A 68 -18.72 -2.86 12.22
C GLN A 68 -17.73 -1.78 12.67
N GLY A 69 -17.92 -0.53 12.23
CA GLY A 69 -17.09 0.62 12.63
C GLY A 69 -15.77 0.76 11.87
N VAL A 70 -15.57 0.00 10.78
CA VAL A 70 -14.44 0.23 9.88
C VAL A 70 -14.63 1.54 9.13
N LYS A 71 -13.57 2.32 9.06
CA LYS A 71 -13.49 3.60 8.38
C LYS A 71 -12.57 3.56 7.17
N GLU A 72 -11.52 2.75 7.22
CA GLU A 72 -10.63 2.53 6.10
C GLU A 72 -10.63 1.07 5.66
N ILE A 73 -10.79 0.85 4.35
CA ILE A 73 -10.53 -0.44 3.74
C ILE A 73 -9.20 -0.43 2.99
N MET A 74 -8.39 -1.48 3.22
CA MET A 74 -7.16 -1.72 2.48
C MET A 74 -7.39 -2.86 1.49
N LEU A 75 -7.44 -2.54 0.20
CA LEU A 75 -7.59 -3.55 -0.84
C LEU A 75 -6.28 -4.28 -1.03
N VAL A 76 -6.31 -5.60 -0.85
CA VAL A 76 -5.11 -6.45 -0.89
C VAL A 76 -5.28 -7.63 -1.86
N SER A 77 -4.21 -7.98 -2.55
CA SER A 77 -4.02 -9.23 -3.28
C SER A 77 -2.54 -9.35 -3.64
N GLU A 78 -2.15 -10.45 -4.27
CA GLU A 78 -0.80 -10.62 -4.77
C GLU A 78 -0.47 -9.66 -5.95
N ASN A 79 -1.48 -9.13 -6.67
CA ASN A 79 -1.35 -8.05 -7.65
C ASN A 79 -2.70 -7.38 -7.94
N ASN A 80 -2.99 -6.25 -7.30
CA ASN A 80 -4.30 -5.59 -7.43
C ASN A 80 -4.55 -5.01 -8.84
N THR A 81 -3.50 -4.60 -9.57
CA THR A 81 -3.66 -4.08 -10.95
C THR A 81 -4.17 -5.12 -11.95
N SER A 82 -4.11 -6.41 -11.59
CA SER A 82 -4.66 -7.51 -12.39
C SER A 82 -6.12 -7.84 -12.10
N TYR A 83 -6.74 -7.21 -11.10
CA TYR A 83 -8.13 -7.46 -10.75
C TYR A 83 -9.08 -7.23 -11.94
N GLY A 84 -9.88 -8.26 -12.26
CA GLY A 84 -10.84 -8.24 -13.36
C GLY A 84 -10.36 -8.82 -14.69
N LYS A 85 -9.05 -9.07 -14.87
CA LYS A 85 -8.53 -9.68 -16.11
C LYS A 85 -9.12 -11.07 -16.40
N ASP A 86 -9.20 -11.91 -15.38
CA ASP A 86 -9.81 -13.24 -15.41
C ASP A 86 -11.33 -13.18 -15.56
N LEU A 87 -11.94 -12.04 -15.21
CA LEU A 87 -13.37 -11.76 -15.39
C LEU A 87 -13.69 -11.11 -16.75
N GLY A 88 -12.67 -10.87 -17.59
CA GLY A 88 -12.83 -10.26 -18.92
C GLY A 88 -12.96 -8.74 -18.92
N ASP A 89 -12.73 -8.07 -17.79
CA ASP A 89 -12.73 -6.61 -17.69
C ASP A 89 -11.47 -6.10 -16.99
N ILE A 90 -10.51 -5.64 -17.79
CA ILE A 90 -9.24 -5.11 -17.28
C ILE A 90 -9.41 -3.81 -16.49
N ARG A 91 -10.54 -3.09 -16.64
CA ARG A 91 -10.82 -1.80 -15.97
C ARG A 91 -11.70 -1.97 -14.72
N LEU A 92 -11.98 -3.21 -14.31
CA LEU A 92 -12.89 -3.47 -13.21
C LEU A 92 -12.47 -2.81 -11.88
N LEU A 93 -11.16 -2.70 -11.62
CA LEU A 93 -10.67 -1.96 -10.47
C LEU A 93 -11.01 -0.46 -10.56
N GLU A 94 -10.91 0.14 -11.75
CA GLU A 94 -11.19 1.56 -11.99
C GLU A 94 -12.66 1.87 -11.70
N THR A 95 -13.59 0.95 -12.01
CA THR A 95 -15.02 1.13 -11.76
C THR A 95 -15.41 0.76 -10.33
N LEU A 96 -14.75 -0.22 -9.71
CA LEU A 96 -15.06 -0.67 -8.35
C LEU A 96 -14.65 0.36 -7.27
N LEU A 97 -13.56 1.09 -7.48
CA LEU A 97 -13.04 2.05 -6.49
C LEU A 97 -14.06 3.15 -6.13
N PRO A 98 -14.71 3.84 -7.08
CA PRO A 98 -15.80 4.77 -6.78
C PRO A 98 -16.95 4.12 -6.01
N GLU A 99 -17.39 2.91 -6.40
CA GLU A 99 -18.49 2.21 -5.71
C GLU A 99 -18.14 1.87 -4.24
N LEU A 100 -16.87 1.55 -3.97
CA LEU A 100 -16.38 1.31 -2.61
C LEU A 100 -16.29 2.59 -1.78
N ALA A 101 -15.86 3.69 -2.40
CA ALA A 101 -15.76 5.00 -1.77
C ALA A 101 -17.12 5.58 -1.37
N GLU A 102 -18.18 5.23 -2.11
CA GLU A 102 -19.56 5.63 -1.83
C GLU A 102 -20.24 4.82 -0.71
N VAL A 103 -19.58 3.79 -0.14
CA VAL A 103 -20.16 3.03 0.96
C VAL A 103 -20.24 3.88 2.22
N ASP A 104 -21.47 4.09 2.72
CA ASP A 104 -21.73 4.81 3.96
C ASP A 104 -20.90 4.25 5.13
N GLY A 105 -20.23 5.14 5.85
CA GLY A 105 -19.33 4.81 6.98
C GLY A 105 -17.88 4.54 6.58
N ILE A 106 -17.57 4.30 5.31
CA ILE A 106 -16.19 4.28 4.80
C ILE A 106 -15.75 5.72 4.53
N GLU A 107 -14.61 6.09 5.08
CA GLU A 107 -13.96 7.40 4.89
C GLU A 107 -12.71 7.30 4.01
N ARG A 108 -12.11 6.10 3.92
CA ARG A 108 -10.91 5.89 3.10
C ARG A 108 -10.87 4.51 2.44
N VAL A 109 -10.50 4.49 1.16
CA VAL A 109 -10.21 3.29 0.38
C VAL A 109 -8.77 3.38 -0.08
N ARG A 110 -7.95 2.40 0.29
CA ARG A 110 -6.53 2.33 -0.09
C ARG A 110 -6.27 1.10 -0.94
N VAL A 111 -5.45 1.24 -1.97
CA VAL A 111 -5.03 0.13 -2.83
C VAL A 111 -3.55 -0.14 -2.64
N SER A 112 -3.19 -1.40 -2.40
CA SER A 112 -1.79 -1.83 -2.25
C SER A 112 -1.36 -2.73 -3.41
N TYR A 113 -0.10 -3.16 -3.44
CA TYR A 113 0.41 -4.15 -4.39
C TYR A 113 0.08 -3.82 -5.86
N LEU A 114 0.45 -2.60 -6.27
CA LEU A 114 0.28 -2.12 -7.63
C LEU A 114 1.51 -2.47 -8.48
N GLN A 115 1.26 -2.93 -9.71
CA GLN A 115 2.35 -3.21 -10.64
C GLN A 115 2.61 -2.00 -11.56
N PRO A 116 3.83 -1.42 -11.55
CA PRO A 116 4.15 -0.23 -12.34
C PRO A 116 3.82 -0.36 -13.83
N ALA A 117 4.14 -1.51 -14.42
CA ALA A 117 3.89 -1.79 -15.85
C ALA A 117 2.40 -1.88 -16.24
N GLU A 118 1.49 -1.95 -15.26
CA GLU A 118 0.03 -2.04 -15.47
C GLU A 118 -0.71 -0.77 -15.00
N MET A 119 0.04 0.27 -14.61
CA MET A 119 -0.52 1.57 -14.23
C MET A 119 -1.02 2.32 -15.47
N ARG A 120 -2.27 2.05 -15.85
CA ARG A 120 -2.95 2.77 -16.94
C ARG A 120 -3.29 4.19 -16.50
N PRO A 121 -3.33 5.17 -17.44
CA PRO A 121 -3.74 6.54 -17.12
C PRO A 121 -5.09 6.62 -16.37
N GLY A 122 -6.09 5.85 -16.79
CA GLY A 122 -7.41 5.82 -16.16
C GLY A 122 -7.39 5.31 -14.71
N LEU A 123 -6.51 4.36 -14.37
CA LEU A 123 -6.35 3.93 -12.98
C LEU A 123 -5.67 5.02 -12.14
N ILE A 124 -4.69 5.73 -12.70
CA ILE A 124 -4.06 6.87 -12.02
C ILE A 124 -5.11 7.98 -11.79
N ASP A 125 -5.96 8.26 -12.78
CA ASP A 125 -7.07 9.21 -12.62
C ASP A 125 -7.97 8.83 -11.46
N VAL A 126 -8.49 7.60 -11.44
CA VAL A 126 -9.38 7.14 -10.36
C VAL A 126 -8.71 7.22 -8.99
N LEU A 127 -7.44 6.83 -8.86
CA LEU A 127 -6.70 6.89 -7.60
C LEU A 127 -6.41 8.32 -7.12
N THR A 128 -6.35 9.30 -8.03
CA THR A 128 -5.98 10.69 -7.69
C THR A 128 -7.16 11.65 -7.61
N SER A 129 -8.29 11.33 -8.27
CA SER A 129 -9.43 12.24 -8.36
C SER A 129 -10.70 11.76 -7.66
N THR A 130 -10.75 10.51 -7.19
CA THR A 130 -11.96 9.97 -6.54
C THR A 130 -11.95 10.32 -5.05
N PRO A 131 -12.95 11.06 -4.53
CA PRO A 131 -13.05 11.32 -3.10
C PRO A 131 -13.02 10.03 -2.28
N LYS A 132 -12.43 10.08 -1.08
CA LYS A 132 -12.20 8.92 -0.18
C LYS A 132 -11.28 7.83 -0.72
N VAL A 133 -10.88 7.85 -2.00
CA VAL A 133 -9.78 6.99 -2.47
C VAL A 133 -8.46 7.68 -2.14
N ALA A 134 -7.62 7.02 -1.35
CA ALA A 134 -6.33 7.58 -0.98
C ALA A 134 -5.42 7.64 -2.23
N PRO A 135 -4.81 8.80 -2.55
CA PRO A 135 -3.80 8.90 -3.60
C PRO A 135 -2.48 8.27 -3.11
N TYR A 136 -2.49 6.95 -2.99
CA TYR A 136 -1.43 6.13 -2.43
C TYR A 136 -1.03 5.04 -3.43
N PHE A 137 0.27 4.93 -3.66
CA PHE A 137 0.84 4.10 -4.72
C PHE A 137 1.91 3.17 -4.14
N ASP A 138 1.51 1.97 -3.71
CA ASP A 138 2.44 0.88 -3.37
C ASP A 138 2.88 0.16 -4.66
N LEU A 139 3.93 0.70 -5.28
CA LEU A 139 4.44 0.29 -6.57
C LEU A 139 5.58 -0.72 -6.40
N SER A 140 5.37 -1.94 -6.86
CA SER A 140 6.40 -2.97 -6.79
C SER A 140 7.47 -2.78 -7.88
N PHE A 141 8.44 -1.88 -7.71
CA PHE A 141 9.53 -1.70 -8.68
C PHE A 141 10.57 -2.84 -8.64
N GLN A 142 10.96 -3.29 -7.43
CA GLN A 142 11.95 -4.34 -7.12
C GLN A 142 13.40 -4.00 -7.46
N HIS A 143 13.64 -3.31 -8.57
CA HIS A 143 14.95 -2.74 -8.94
C HIS A 143 14.71 -1.60 -9.95
N SER A 144 15.73 -0.85 -10.35
CA SER A 144 15.63 0.14 -11.44
C SER A 144 16.52 -0.18 -12.65
N ALA A 145 17.64 -0.87 -12.42
CA ALA A 145 18.55 -1.27 -13.49
C ALA A 145 17.90 -2.23 -14.51
N PRO A 146 17.94 -1.93 -15.83
CA PRO A 146 17.24 -2.72 -16.84
C PRO A 146 17.73 -4.16 -16.97
N GLY A 147 19.03 -4.39 -16.75
CA GLY A 147 19.64 -5.72 -16.81
C GLY A 147 19.09 -6.63 -15.71
N VAL A 148 19.16 -6.15 -14.47
CA VAL A 148 18.63 -6.83 -13.28
C VAL A 148 17.13 -7.06 -13.40
N LEU A 149 16.36 -6.04 -13.80
CA LEU A 149 14.91 -6.18 -14.01
C LEU A 149 14.57 -7.27 -15.03
N ARG A 150 15.31 -7.35 -16.14
CA ARG A 150 15.10 -8.39 -17.15
C ARG A 150 15.38 -9.78 -16.57
N ALA A 151 16.44 -9.94 -15.80
CA ALA A 151 16.75 -11.19 -15.10
C ALA A 151 15.68 -11.55 -14.05
N MET A 152 15.07 -10.54 -13.42
CA MET A 152 13.88 -10.68 -12.55
C MET A 152 12.57 -11.02 -13.30
N ARG A 153 12.60 -11.06 -14.64
CA ARG A 153 11.41 -11.12 -15.53
C ARG A 153 10.43 -9.96 -15.33
N ARG A 154 11.00 -8.79 -15.09
CA ARG A 154 10.32 -7.50 -15.01
C ARG A 154 10.80 -6.59 -16.14
N PHE A 155 10.06 -5.51 -16.35
CA PHE A 155 10.32 -4.56 -17.41
C PHE A 155 10.25 -3.15 -16.87
N GLY A 156 11.14 -2.29 -17.35
CA GLY A 156 11.26 -0.92 -16.91
C GLY A 156 12.72 -0.50 -16.84
N ASP A 157 12.90 0.74 -16.46
CA ASP A 157 14.17 1.42 -16.26
C ASP A 157 13.92 2.65 -15.38
N THR A 158 14.99 3.24 -14.85
CA THR A 158 14.92 4.42 -13.99
C THR A 158 14.08 5.55 -14.62
N ASP A 159 14.34 5.90 -15.88
CA ASP A 159 13.72 7.09 -16.48
C ASP A 159 12.21 6.87 -16.70
N ARG A 160 11.78 5.67 -17.09
CA ARG A 160 10.36 5.31 -17.19
C ARG A 160 9.66 5.31 -15.84
N PHE A 161 10.32 4.80 -14.81
CA PHE A 161 9.75 4.78 -13.46
C PHE A 161 9.63 6.19 -12.89
N LEU A 162 10.65 7.03 -13.06
CA LEU A 162 10.59 8.45 -12.68
C LEU A 162 9.48 9.18 -13.46
N GLY A 163 9.32 8.91 -14.76
CA GLY A 163 8.23 9.48 -15.55
C GLY A 163 6.83 9.03 -15.11
N LEU A 164 6.68 7.80 -14.59
CA LEU A 164 5.43 7.36 -13.97
C LEU A 164 5.14 8.14 -12.67
N LEU A 165 6.16 8.32 -11.82
CA LEU A 165 6.04 9.07 -10.57
C LEU A 165 5.73 10.56 -10.83
N GLU A 166 6.34 11.14 -11.85
CA GLU A 166 6.06 12.51 -12.30
C GLU A 166 4.59 12.66 -12.73
N GLN A 167 4.07 11.71 -13.53
CA GLN A 167 2.66 11.72 -13.93
C GLN A 167 1.70 11.62 -12.75
N ILE A 168 2.03 10.80 -11.74
CA ILE A 168 1.23 10.68 -10.52
C ILE A 168 1.24 12.01 -9.77
N ARG A 169 2.43 12.58 -9.50
CA ARG A 169 2.60 13.82 -8.73
C ARG A 169 2.06 15.06 -9.45
N ALA A 170 2.02 15.05 -10.77
CA ALA A 170 1.38 16.11 -11.55
C ALA A 170 -0.13 16.20 -11.27
N LYS A 171 -0.78 15.08 -10.92
CA LYS A 171 -2.21 15.02 -10.58
C LYS A 171 -2.46 15.15 -9.07
N ALA A 172 -1.60 14.54 -8.26
CA ALA A 172 -1.67 14.58 -6.81
C ALA A 172 -0.26 14.82 -6.23
N PRO A 173 0.16 16.08 -6.02
CA PRO A 173 1.51 16.42 -5.57
C PRO A 173 1.90 15.79 -4.22
N GLU A 174 0.91 15.59 -3.35
CA GLU A 174 1.05 15.03 -2.00
C GLU A 174 0.89 13.51 -1.95
N ALA A 175 0.70 12.85 -3.12
CA ALA A 175 0.48 11.41 -3.21
C ALA A 175 1.58 10.63 -2.50
N GLY A 176 1.17 9.66 -1.68
CA GLY A 176 2.09 8.75 -1.02
C GLY A 176 2.58 7.71 -2.00
N VAL A 177 3.89 7.49 -2.08
CA VAL A 177 4.47 6.45 -2.93
C VAL A 177 5.39 5.56 -2.12
N ARG A 178 5.15 4.25 -2.22
CA ARG A 178 5.93 3.21 -1.58
C ARG A 178 6.49 2.24 -2.61
N SER A 179 7.67 1.69 -2.35
CA SER A 179 8.19 0.54 -3.09
C SER A 179 9.12 -0.33 -2.24
N ASN A 180 9.34 -1.55 -2.72
CA ASN A 180 10.36 -2.46 -2.20
C ASN A 180 11.41 -2.74 -3.28
N PHE A 181 12.65 -2.96 -2.86
CA PHE A 181 13.80 -3.22 -3.71
C PHE A 181 14.58 -4.43 -3.21
N ILE A 182 15.11 -5.22 -4.14
CA ILE A 182 15.96 -6.37 -3.87
C ILE A 182 17.35 -6.05 -4.40
N VAL A 183 18.35 -6.05 -3.52
CA VAL A 183 19.76 -5.85 -3.87
C VAL A 183 20.52 -7.16 -3.80
N GLY A 184 21.60 -7.26 -4.54
CA GLY A 184 22.43 -8.46 -4.58
C GLY A 184 21.84 -9.58 -5.44
N PHE A 185 20.95 -9.24 -6.38
CA PHE A 185 20.36 -10.22 -7.30
C PHE A 185 21.47 -10.90 -8.15
N PRO A 186 21.33 -12.17 -8.57
CA PRO A 186 22.36 -12.82 -9.39
C PRO A 186 22.70 -12.02 -10.66
N GLY A 187 23.98 -11.74 -10.84
CA GLY A 187 24.54 -10.94 -11.94
C GLY A 187 24.53 -9.41 -11.70
N GLU A 188 24.04 -8.91 -10.56
CA GLU A 188 23.98 -7.47 -10.26
C GLU A 188 25.39 -6.87 -10.13
N SER A 189 25.70 -5.86 -10.95
CA SER A 189 26.98 -5.14 -10.92
C SER A 189 26.93 -3.89 -10.05
N GLU A 190 28.09 -3.32 -9.72
CA GLU A 190 28.16 -2.01 -9.03
C GLU A 190 27.50 -0.88 -9.83
N ALA A 191 27.50 -0.96 -11.16
CA ALA A 191 26.81 0.02 -12.01
C ALA A 191 25.28 -0.10 -11.87
N ASP A 192 24.76 -1.31 -11.68
CA ASP A 192 23.33 -1.54 -11.44
C ASP A 192 22.90 -0.99 -10.07
N VAL A 193 23.75 -1.13 -9.04
CA VAL A 193 23.51 -0.53 -7.72
C VAL A 193 23.53 1.00 -7.80
N ALA A 194 24.50 1.58 -8.51
CA ALA A 194 24.56 3.03 -8.70
C ALA A 194 23.32 3.56 -9.46
N GLU A 195 22.81 2.79 -10.41
CA GLU A 195 21.56 3.08 -11.12
C GLU A 195 20.32 3.00 -10.20
N LEU A 196 20.32 2.06 -9.24
CA LEU A 196 19.31 1.99 -8.18
C LEU A 196 19.37 3.21 -7.27
N GLU A 197 20.55 3.60 -6.79
CA GLU A 197 20.72 4.80 -5.97
C GLU A 197 20.24 6.06 -6.71
N ARG A 198 20.60 6.22 -8.00
CA ARG A 198 20.11 7.30 -8.86
C ARG A 198 18.59 7.34 -8.91
N PHE A 199 17.96 6.18 -9.10
CA PHE A 199 16.51 6.09 -9.10
C PHE A 199 15.91 6.48 -7.74
N LEU A 200 16.41 5.93 -6.63
CA LEU A 200 15.87 6.22 -5.30
C LEU A 200 15.94 7.72 -4.97
N THR A 201 17.07 8.37 -5.25
CA THR A 201 17.23 9.81 -5.06
C THR A 201 16.23 10.62 -5.89
N GLY A 202 16.04 10.28 -7.17
CA GLY A 202 15.07 10.97 -8.03
C GLY A 202 13.61 10.65 -7.71
N ALA A 203 13.35 9.44 -7.18
CA ALA A 203 12.02 8.93 -6.96
C ALA A 203 11.32 9.57 -5.75
N ARG A 204 12.06 10.05 -4.74
CA ARG A 204 11.51 10.74 -3.55
C ARG A 204 10.32 10.02 -2.93
N LEU A 205 10.49 8.74 -2.65
CA LEU A 205 9.42 7.86 -2.12
C LEU A 205 9.15 8.16 -0.65
N ASP A 206 7.89 8.03 -0.23
CA ASP A 206 7.44 8.22 1.15
C ASP A 206 7.73 6.98 2.02
N ALA A 207 7.96 5.82 1.41
CA ALA A 207 8.38 4.60 2.10
C ALA A 207 9.20 3.68 1.16
N ILE A 208 10.31 3.15 1.67
CA ILE A 208 11.24 2.30 0.91
C ILE A 208 11.59 1.07 1.74
N GLY A 209 11.27 -0.12 1.23
CA GLY A 209 11.80 -1.38 1.74
C GLY A 209 12.99 -1.85 0.92
N VAL A 210 14.09 -2.26 1.56
CA VAL A 210 15.26 -2.83 0.88
C VAL A 210 15.54 -4.22 1.48
N PHE A 211 15.69 -5.20 0.59
CA PHE A 211 15.91 -6.60 0.96
C PHE A 211 17.15 -7.12 0.23
N GLY A 212 17.98 -7.89 0.92
CA GLY A 212 19.02 -8.67 0.26
C GLY A 212 18.39 -9.84 -0.50
N TYR A 213 18.89 -10.15 -1.68
CA TYR A 213 18.49 -11.36 -2.39
C TYR A 213 18.84 -12.60 -1.57
N SER A 214 17.87 -13.51 -1.46
CA SER A 214 18.04 -14.86 -0.95
C SER A 214 17.38 -15.84 -1.90
N ASP A 215 17.97 -17.03 -2.02
CA ASP A 215 17.34 -18.10 -2.77
C ASP A 215 16.08 -18.57 -2.02
N GLU A 216 15.00 -18.71 -2.77
CA GLU A 216 13.75 -19.28 -2.28
C GLU A 216 13.46 -20.58 -3.03
N ASP A 217 13.03 -21.60 -2.31
CA ASP A 217 12.77 -22.93 -2.86
C ASP A 217 11.74 -22.88 -4.01
N GLY A 218 12.11 -23.49 -5.13
CA GLY A 218 11.25 -23.56 -6.31
C GLY A 218 11.19 -22.28 -7.16
N THR A 219 12.02 -21.27 -6.85
CA THR A 219 12.19 -20.09 -7.71
C THR A 219 13.18 -20.35 -8.83
N GLU A 220 13.05 -19.61 -9.93
CA GLU A 220 13.97 -19.74 -11.07
C GLU A 220 15.32 -19.11 -10.80
N ALA A 221 15.34 -17.98 -10.08
CA ALA A 221 16.56 -17.29 -9.70
C ALA A 221 17.48 -18.15 -8.81
N ALA A 222 16.91 -19.09 -8.04
CA ALA A 222 17.68 -20.07 -7.29
C ALA A 222 18.59 -20.95 -8.18
N GLY A 223 18.26 -21.11 -9.46
CA GLY A 223 19.07 -21.83 -10.44
C GLY A 223 20.08 -20.97 -11.21
N TYR A 224 20.20 -19.67 -10.95
CA TYR A 224 21.14 -18.79 -11.67
C TYR A 224 22.57 -19.01 -11.18
N GLU A 225 23.55 -18.95 -12.10
CA GLU A 225 24.96 -19.26 -11.78
C GLU A 225 25.71 -18.06 -11.20
N GLU A 226 25.42 -16.83 -11.65
CA GLU A 226 26.15 -15.59 -11.30
C GLU A 226 25.74 -15.03 -9.93
N LYS A 227 25.67 -15.87 -8.90
CA LYS A 227 25.31 -15.43 -7.55
C LYS A 227 26.43 -14.63 -6.91
N LEU A 228 26.03 -13.65 -6.10
CA LEU A 228 26.94 -12.85 -5.30
C LEU A 228 27.13 -13.51 -3.93
N SER A 229 28.29 -13.28 -3.31
CA SER A 229 28.52 -13.76 -1.95
C SER A 229 27.62 -13.04 -0.96
N GLU A 230 27.28 -13.71 0.14
CA GLU A 230 26.48 -13.12 1.23
C GLU A 230 27.09 -11.81 1.75
N GLU A 231 28.42 -11.71 1.77
CA GLU A 231 29.15 -10.48 2.16
C GLU A 231 28.83 -9.30 1.23
N VAL A 232 28.83 -9.52 -0.09
CA VAL A 232 28.49 -8.48 -1.07
C VAL A 232 27.02 -8.09 -0.97
N VAL A 233 26.11 -9.06 -0.79
CA VAL A 233 24.68 -8.79 -0.59
C VAL A 233 24.47 -7.96 0.67
N ALA A 234 25.12 -8.31 1.77
CA ALA A 234 25.02 -7.59 3.04
C ALA A 234 25.61 -6.16 2.95
N GLU A 235 26.73 -5.98 2.27
CA GLU A 235 27.33 -4.66 2.03
C GLU A 235 26.36 -3.76 1.25
N ARG A 236 25.79 -4.27 0.15
CA ARG A 236 24.83 -3.53 -0.69
C ARG A 236 23.55 -3.23 0.05
N LEU A 237 23.02 -4.19 0.81
CA LEU A 237 21.85 -3.98 1.66
C LEU A 237 22.10 -2.86 2.66
N ALA A 238 23.21 -2.90 3.41
CA ALA A 238 23.54 -1.86 4.39
C ALA A 238 23.74 -0.47 3.73
N ARG A 239 24.33 -0.43 2.53
CA ARG A 239 24.54 0.80 1.77
C ARG A 239 23.21 1.41 1.28
N VAL A 240 22.38 0.62 0.61
CA VAL A 240 21.14 1.10 0.01
C VAL A 240 20.07 1.36 1.07
N SER A 241 20.00 0.57 2.15
CA SER A 241 19.10 0.85 3.28
C SER A 241 19.40 2.19 3.95
N ARG A 242 20.69 2.53 4.17
CA ARG A 242 21.07 3.82 4.75
C ARG A 242 20.64 4.99 3.87
N LEU A 243 20.81 4.86 2.55
CA LEU A 243 20.31 5.87 1.59
C LEU A 243 18.77 5.96 1.65
N ALA A 244 18.08 4.83 1.70
CA ALA A 244 16.62 4.79 1.79
C ALA A 244 16.09 5.47 3.06
N GLU A 245 16.69 5.19 4.22
CA GLU A 245 16.36 5.83 5.50
C GLU A 245 16.54 7.35 5.43
N GLU A 246 17.66 7.82 4.87
CA GLU A 246 17.93 9.24 4.67
C GLU A 246 16.86 9.89 3.76
N LEU A 247 16.55 9.27 2.63
CA LEU A 247 15.59 9.80 1.65
C LEU A 247 14.16 9.85 2.19
N VAL A 248 13.72 8.82 2.93
CA VAL A 248 12.38 8.81 3.52
C VAL A 248 12.27 9.84 4.65
N SER A 249 13.31 9.99 5.48
CA SER A 249 13.35 11.05 6.50
C SER A 249 13.26 12.45 5.89
N GLN A 250 14.04 12.72 4.82
CA GLN A 250 13.94 13.98 4.07
C GLN A 250 12.54 14.20 3.51
N ARG A 251 11.90 13.14 2.99
CA ARG A 251 10.54 13.21 2.45
C ARG A 251 9.50 13.50 3.53
N ALA A 252 9.68 12.97 4.74
CA ALA A 252 8.84 13.27 5.89
C ALA A 252 9.01 14.74 6.33
N ASP A 253 10.26 15.24 6.39
CA ASP A 253 10.57 16.63 6.77
C ASP A 253 9.91 17.66 5.85
N GLU A 254 9.80 17.36 4.56
CA GLU A 254 9.10 18.22 3.58
C GLU A 254 7.63 18.45 3.91
N ARG A 255 7.01 17.54 4.68
CA ARG A 255 5.61 17.64 5.09
C ARG A 255 5.41 18.56 6.30
N VAL A 256 6.47 19.01 6.96
CA VAL A 256 6.35 19.92 8.10
C VAL A 256 5.70 21.23 7.66
N GLY A 257 4.60 21.58 8.33
CA GLY A 257 3.75 22.72 8.00
C GLY A 257 2.50 22.38 7.18
N GLU A 258 2.43 21.20 6.57
CA GLU A 258 1.24 20.72 5.87
C GLU A 258 0.08 20.46 6.85
N SER A 259 -1.16 20.65 6.36
CA SER A 259 -2.37 20.22 7.05
C SER A 259 -2.88 18.95 6.41
N VAL A 260 -2.98 17.87 7.19
CA VAL A 260 -3.31 16.53 6.70
C VAL A 260 -4.56 15.98 7.39
N GLU A 261 -5.34 15.20 6.64
CA GLU A 261 -6.43 14.42 7.20
C GLU A 261 -5.91 13.08 7.73
N VAL A 262 -6.13 12.84 9.02
CA VAL A 262 -5.58 11.70 9.76
C VAL A 262 -6.73 10.85 10.30
N LEU A 263 -6.69 9.56 10.01
CA LEU A 263 -7.53 8.58 10.69
C LEU A 263 -6.88 8.25 12.03
N VAL A 264 -7.54 8.55 13.14
CA VAL A 264 -7.09 8.12 14.48
C VAL A 264 -7.25 6.61 14.60
N GLU A 265 -6.17 5.90 14.91
CA GLU A 265 -6.19 4.44 15.00
C GLU A 265 -6.18 3.93 16.44
N SER A 266 -5.42 4.58 17.32
CA SER A 266 -5.41 4.31 18.75
C SER A 266 -5.16 5.57 19.56
N VAL A 267 -5.64 5.54 20.80
CA VAL A 267 -5.44 6.56 21.81
C VAL A 267 -5.14 5.82 23.10
N ASP A 268 -3.97 6.07 23.66
CA ASP A 268 -3.51 5.51 24.93
C ASP A 268 -3.12 6.65 25.88
N GLU A 269 -3.37 6.46 27.18
CA GLU A 269 -3.09 7.49 28.19
C GLU A 269 -1.58 7.69 28.45
N GLU A 270 -0.78 6.64 28.28
CA GLU A 270 0.67 6.65 28.51
C GLU A 270 1.46 6.81 27.20
N GLU A 271 1.03 6.14 26.13
CA GLU A 271 1.72 6.12 24.82
C GLU A 271 1.26 7.24 23.87
N GLY A 272 0.18 7.96 24.22
CA GLY A 272 -0.39 9.03 23.40
C GLY A 272 -1.32 8.52 22.30
N ALA A 273 -1.63 9.40 21.34
CA ALA A 273 -2.52 9.07 20.23
C ALA A 273 -1.74 8.92 18.92
N VAL A 274 -2.12 7.91 18.14
CA VAL A 274 -1.53 7.67 16.82
C VAL A 274 -2.59 7.49 15.75
N GLY A 275 -2.23 7.85 14.52
CA GLY A 275 -3.09 7.72 13.37
C GLY A 275 -2.30 7.67 12.07
N ARG A 276 -3.00 7.64 10.95
CA ARG A 276 -2.35 7.65 9.62
C ARG A 276 -3.05 8.56 8.63
N ALA A 277 -2.24 9.30 7.89
CA ALA A 277 -2.70 10.11 6.77
C ALA A 277 -2.85 9.29 5.47
N ALA A 278 -3.41 9.90 4.43
CA ALA A 278 -3.66 9.21 3.16
C ALA A 278 -2.39 8.71 2.47
N HIS A 279 -1.21 9.27 2.77
CA HIS A 279 0.07 8.85 2.19
C HIS A 279 0.75 7.69 2.94
N GLN A 280 0.23 7.27 4.11
CA GLN A 280 0.81 6.22 4.95
C GLN A 280 -0.08 4.97 4.97
N ALA A 281 0.46 3.82 4.61
CA ALA A 281 -0.24 2.55 4.82
C ALA A 281 -0.09 2.02 6.26
N PRO A 282 -1.09 1.27 6.77
CA PRO A 282 -0.99 0.59 8.06
C PRO A 282 0.18 -0.38 8.14
N GLU A 283 0.82 -0.46 9.31
CA GLU A 283 1.87 -1.42 9.70
C GLU A 283 3.20 -1.34 8.93
N THR A 284 3.22 -0.86 7.69
CA THR A 284 4.40 -0.93 6.80
C THR A 284 5.12 0.39 6.59
N ASP A 285 4.46 1.51 6.88
CA ASP A 285 4.94 2.86 6.63
C ASP A 285 5.04 3.63 7.95
N GLY A 286 5.50 4.89 7.90
CA GLY A 286 5.45 5.78 9.06
C GLY A 286 4.02 6.05 9.54
N GLN A 287 3.91 6.61 10.73
CA GLN A 287 2.64 6.99 11.37
C GLN A 287 2.59 8.48 11.70
N ILE A 288 1.42 8.95 12.13
CA ILE A 288 1.23 10.26 12.73
C ILE A 288 1.20 10.08 14.25
N LEU A 289 2.10 10.77 14.94
CA LEU A 289 2.11 10.93 16.39
C LEU A 289 1.42 12.25 16.74
N PHE A 290 0.29 12.20 17.46
CA PHE A 290 -0.40 13.41 17.86
C PHE A 290 0.26 14.05 19.08
N THR A 291 0.42 15.37 19.09
CA THR A 291 0.97 16.11 20.24
C THR A 291 0.01 16.15 21.45
N SER A 292 -1.27 15.86 21.23
CA SER A 292 -2.29 15.74 22.26
C SER A 292 -3.34 14.71 21.85
N GLY A 293 -3.71 13.83 22.79
CA GLY A 293 -4.79 12.87 22.63
C GLY A 293 -6.16 13.37 23.11
N ALA A 294 -6.24 14.58 23.66
CA ALA A 294 -7.51 15.12 24.19
C ALA A 294 -8.57 15.21 23.09
N ASP A 295 -9.76 14.68 23.36
CA ASP A 295 -10.90 14.62 22.44
C ASP A 295 -10.70 13.79 21.15
N LEU A 296 -9.62 13.00 21.07
CA LEU A 296 -9.41 12.04 19.99
C LEU A 296 -10.10 10.72 20.30
N THR A 297 -10.64 10.06 19.28
CA THR A 297 -11.29 8.75 19.41
C THR A 297 -10.92 7.89 18.21
N PRO A 298 -10.53 6.62 18.40
CA PRO A 298 -10.27 5.70 17.30
C PRO A 298 -11.41 5.64 16.29
N GLY A 299 -11.09 5.70 15.01
CA GLY A 299 -12.07 5.75 13.92
C GLY A 299 -12.60 7.15 13.59
N ARG A 300 -12.10 8.21 14.22
CA ARG A 300 -12.40 9.58 13.79
C ARG A 300 -11.38 10.09 12.79
N MET A 301 -11.86 10.84 11.81
CA MET A 301 -11.01 11.62 10.92
C MET A 301 -10.75 12.99 11.56
N VAL A 302 -9.50 13.43 11.54
CA VAL A 302 -9.04 14.67 12.18
C VAL A 302 -8.14 15.42 11.22
N VAL A 303 -8.36 16.72 11.07
CA VAL A 303 -7.39 17.59 10.41
C VAL A 303 -6.31 17.94 11.42
N ALA A 304 -5.06 17.64 11.10
CA ALA A 304 -3.91 17.93 11.94
C ALA A 304 -2.84 18.66 11.15
N LYS A 305 -2.09 19.53 11.83
CA LYS A 305 -0.95 20.23 11.24
C LYS A 305 0.33 19.50 11.61
N VAL A 306 1.14 19.13 10.62
CA VAL A 306 2.45 18.53 10.85
C VAL A 306 3.39 19.62 11.41
N VAL A 307 3.95 19.39 12.59
CA VAL A 307 4.81 20.34 13.31
C VAL A 307 6.26 19.86 13.44
N GLY A 308 6.51 18.58 13.18
CA GLY A 308 7.83 17.98 13.21
C GLY A 308 7.82 16.54 12.72
N THR A 309 8.95 15.87 12.87
CA THR A 309 9.19 14.49 12.44
C THR A 309 10.04 13.76 13.47
N GLU A 310 9.87 12.44 13.53
CA GLU A 310 10.74 11.51 14.25
C GLU A 310 11.18 10.42 13.26
N GLY A 311 12.23 10.72 12.49
CA GLY A 311 12.62 9.88 11.36
C GLY A 311 11.54 9.89 10.28
N VAL A 312 10.86 8.75 10.09
CA VAL A 312 9.79 8.59 9.09
C VAL A 312 8.40 8.91 9.65
N ASP A 313 8.28 9.01 10.97
CA ASP A 313 7.03 9.35 11.65
C ASP A 313 6.84 10.87 11.66
N LEU A 314 5.59 11.31 11.51
CA LEU A 314 5.23 12.73 11.55
C LEU A 314 4.64 13.07 12.91
N VAL A 315 5.08 14.17 13.52
CA VAL A 315 4.48 14.72 14.74
C VAL A 315 3.49 15.80 14.32
N ALA A 316 2.23 15.66 14.73
CA ALA A 316 1.16 16.56 14.31
C ALA A 316 0.31 17.10 15.46
N GLU A 317 -0.05 18.38 15.37
CA GLU A 317 -0.98 19.05 16.27
C GLU A 317 -2.42 18.89 15.73
N PRO A 318 -3.35 18.27 16.49
CA PRO A 318 -4.74 18.16 16.04
C PRO A 318 -5.41 19.54 16.01
N LEU A 319 -6.08 19.89 14.91
CA LEU A 319 -6.77 21.17 14.74
C LEU A 319 -8.27 21.05 15.01
N HIS A 320 -8.95 20.15 14.29
CA HIS A 320 -10.38 19.87 14.49
C HIS A 320 -10.76 18.49 13.95
N VAL A 321 -11.81 17.91 14.54
CA VAL A 321 -12.39 16.64 14.09
C VAL A 321 -13.29 16.90 12.89
N ILE A 322 -13.17 16.10 11.83
CA ILE A 322 -14.05 16.18 10.66
C ILE A 322 -15.42 15.61 11.05
N GLU A 323 -16.50 16.33 10.72
CA GLU A 323 -17.86 15.83 10.88
C GLU A 323 -18.11 14.67 9.91
N GLU A 324 -18.63 13.55 10.41
CA GLU A 324 -18.87 12.36 9.58
C GLU A 324 -20.00 12.66 8.58
N ALA A 325 -19.77 12.39 7.30
CA ALA A 325 -20.82 12.50 6.28
C ALA A 325 -21.92 11.46 6.58
N GLY A 326 -23.08 11.93 7.05
CA GLY A 326 -24.26 11.09 7.27
C GLY A 326 -24.67 10.81 8.73
N ARG A 327 -24.23 11.62 9.69
CA ARG A 327 -24.83 11.67 11.04
C ARG A 327 -25.29 13.06 11.41
#